data_AF-A0A225DVA4-F1
#
_entry.id   AF-A0A225DVA4-F1
#
_cell.length_a   1.000
_cell.length_b   1.000
_cell.length_c   1.000
_cell.angle_alpha   90.00
_cell.angle_beta   90.00
_cell.angle_gamma   90.00
#
_symmetry.space_group_name_H-M   'P 1'
#
loop_
_entity.id
_entity.type
_entity.pdbx_description
1 polymer ?
#
loop_
_entity_poly.entity_id
_entity_poly.type
_entity_poly.pdbx_seq_one_letter_code
_entity_poly.pdbx_strand_id
1 'polypeptide(L)'
;MADSSHKLFLSAVSDELGDDRRALKAELVGPRFEVKEQTDFIDLGGDTLAKLDKYIANCNGVVHLLGDATGSYPDPVNVSDG
;
A
#
# COMPACT_ATOMS: atom_id res chain seq x y z
N MET A 1 -2.46 7.18 27.20
CA MET A 1 -2.83 8.05 26.07
C MET A 1 -2.58 7.24 24.82
N ALA A 2 -3.61 6.75 24.15
CA ALA A 2 -3.40 5.94 22.96
C ALA A 2 -2.79 6.85 21.89
N ASP A 3 -1.53 6.60 21.55
CA ASP A 3 -0.89 7.16 20.37
C ASP A 3 -1.51 6.46 19.16
N SER A 4 -2.71 6.89 18.78
CA SER A 4 -3.45 6.31 17.67
C SER A 4 -2.89 6.87 16.37
N SER A 5 -1.68 6.44 16.02
CA SER A 5 -1.10 6.72 14.70
C SER A 5 -2.08 6.23 13.63
N HIS A 6 -2.46 7.13 12.72
CA HIS A 6 -3.42 6.85 11.66
C HIS A 6 -2.76 6.01 10.57
N LYS A 7 -3.41 4.90 10.20
CA LYS A 7 -2.91 4.00 9.16
C LYS A 7 -3.33 4.49 7.79
N LEU A 8 -2.36 4.75 6.93
CA LEU A 8 -2.57 5.15 5.54
C LEU A 8 -1.93 4.13 4.61
N PHE A 9 -2.64 3.80 3.54
CA PHE A 9 -2.11 2.99 2.45
C PHE A 9 -1.86 3.86 1.21
N LEU A 10 -0.64 3.81 0.66
CA LEU A 10 -0.30 4.46 -0.60
C LEU A 10 -0.35 3.45 -1.74
N SER A 11 -1.21 3.74 -2.72
CA SER A 11 -1.35 2.98 -3.95
C SER A 11 -0.89 3.82 -5.13
N ALA A 12 0.10 3.32 -5.89
CA ALA A 12 0.55 3.95 -7.13
C ALA A 12 1.12 2.90 -8.08
N VAL A 13 1.10 3.18 -9.38
CA VAL A 13 1.81 2.36 -10.38
C VAL A 13 3.31 2.48 -10.13
N SER A 14 3.94 1.38 -9.70
CA SER A 14 5.34 1.38 -9.26
C SER A 14 6.32 1.83 -10.35
N ASP A 15 6.04 1.46 -11.61
CA ASP A 15 6.93 1.77 -12.74
C ASP A 15 6.84 3.24 -13.19
N GLU A 16 5.76 3.94 -12.84
CA GLU A 16 5.53 5.33 -13.24
C GLU A 16 5.75 6.30 -12.07
N LEU A 17 5.16 5.99 -10.91
CA LEU A 17 5.06 6.89 -9.76
C LEU A 17 5.76 6.33 -8.52
N GLY A 18 6.67 5.36 -8.69
CA GLY A 18 7.39 4.74 -7.59
C GLY A 18 8.22 5.74 -6.77
N ASP A 19 8.88 6.67 -7.44
CA ASP A 19 9.71 7.70 -6.79
C ASP A 19 8.84 8.74 -6.07
N ASP A 20 7.77 9.22 -6.69
CA ASP A 20 6.81 10.16 -6.08
C ASP A 20 6.12 9.53 -4.86
N ARG A 21 5.71 8.26 -4.97
CA ARG A 21 5.12 7.49 -3.86
C ARG A 21 6.09 7.40 -2.68
N ARG A 22 7.38 7.16 -2.95
CA ARG A 22 8.41 7.05 -1.92
C ARG A 22 8.69 8.40 -1.24
N ALA A 23 8.75 9.48 -2.02
CA ALA A 23 8.88 10.83 -1.48
C ALA A 23 7.69 11.18 -0.58
N LEU A 24 6.46 10.92 -1.04
CA LEU A 24 5.24 11.14 -0.26
C LEU A 24 5.21 10.29 1.02
N LYS A 25 5.62 9.01 0.95
CA LYS A 25 5.75 8.15 2.14
C LYS A 25 6.72 8.75 3.15
N ALA A 26 7.89 9.22 2.71
CA ALA A 26 8.90 9.80 3.59
C ALA A 26 8.41 11.09 4.27
N GLU A 27 7.60 11.91 3.59
CA GLU A 27 7.01 13.12 4.16
C GLU A 27 5.84 12.84 5.12
N LEU A 28 5.03 11.82 4.84
CA LEU A 28 3.86 11.50 5.65
C LEU A 28 4.19 10.66 6.89
N VAL A 29 5.21 9.79 6.83
CA VAL A 29 5.61 8.96 7.97
C VAL A 29 6.04 9.82 9.14
N GLY A 30 5.40 9.60 10.30
CA GLY A 30 5.74 10.33 11.50
C GLY A 30 4.91 9.87 12.70
N PRO A 31 4.95 10.61 13.81
CA PRO A 31 4.25 10.22 15.04
C PRO A 31 2.72 10.06 14.86
N ARG A 32 2.14 10.73 13.86
CA ARG A 32 0.69 10.73 13.61
C ARG A 32 0.23 9.77 12.53
N PHE A 33 1.13 9.28 11.68
CA PHE A 33 0.77 8.49 10.52
C PHE A 33 1.71 7.29 10.34
N GLU A 34 1.12 6.11 10.32
CA GLU A 34 1.74 4.88 9.87
C GLU A 34 1.40 4.71 8.39
N VAL A 35 2.41 4.75 7.51
CA VAL A 35 2.20 4.69 6.06
C VAL A 35 2.81 3.41 5.51
N LYS A 36 2.02 2.62 4.78
CA LYS A 36 2.48 1.42 4.07
C LYS A 36 2.16 1.49 2.58
N GLU A 37 2.94 0.75 1.80
CA GLU A 37 2.78 0.58 0.35
C GLU A 37 2.76 -0.91 -0.01
N GLN A 38 2.35 -1.24 -1.24
CA GLN A 38 2.24 -2.64 -1.71
C GLN A 38 3.54 -3.45 -1.50
N THR A 39 4.71 -2.86 -1.75
CA THR A 39 6.00 -3.57 -1.61
C THR A 39 6.31 -3.96 -0.17
N ASP A 40 5.78 -3.25 0.84
CA ASP A 40 5.92 -3.64 2.25
C ASP A 40 5.24 -4.99 2.56
N PHE A 41 4.36 -5.49 1.69
CA PHE A 41 3.63 -6.74 1.86
C PHE A 41 4.17 -7.90 0.99
N ILE A 42 4.90 -7.59 -0.09
CA ILE A 42 5.49 -8.59 -1.00
C ILE A 42 6.59 -9.38 -0.29
N ASP A 43 7.43 -8.70 0.50
CA ASP A 43 8.57 -9.32 1.19
C ASP A 43 8.19 -10.21 2.37
N LEU A 44 6.91 -10.25 2.77
CA LEU A 44 6.46 -10.96 3.97
C LEU A 44 6.04 -12.42 3.73
N GLY A 45 6.06 -12.93 2.48
CA GLY A 45 5.75 -14.32 2.10
C GLY A 45 4.30 -14.80 2.35
N GLY A 46 3.70 -15.56 1.43
CA GLY A 46 2.28 -15.98 1.46
C GLY A 46 1.35 -15.06 0.65
N ASP A 47 0.03 -15.33 0.62
CA ASP A 47 -0.95 -14.61 -0.22
C ASP A 47 -0.92 -13.09 0.02
N THR A 48 -0.19 -12.38 -0.84
CA THR A 48 -0.01 -10.93 -0.77
C THR A 48 -1.35 -10.21 -0.79
N LEU A 49 -2.33 -10.73 -1.55
CA LEU A 49 -3.67 -10.17 -1.64
C LEU A 49 -4.45 -10.25 -0.32
N ALA A 50 -4.39 -11.37 0.39
CA ALA A 50 -5.09 -11.52 1.67
C ALA A 50 -4.52 -10.60 2.76
N LYS A 51 -3.20 -10.31 2.72
CA LYS A 51 -2.56 -9.35 3.62
C LYS A 51 -2.92 -7.91 3.25
N LEU A 52 -2.95 -7.61 1.95
CA LEU A 52 -3.34 -6.29 1.45
C LEU A 52 -4.78 -5.96 1.85
N ASP A 53 -5.71 -6.91 1.65
CA ASP A 53 -7.12 -6.77 2.00
C ASP A 53 -7.30 -6.50 3.49
N LYS A 54 -6.68 -7.31 4.34
CA LYS A 54 -6.67 -7.09 5.80
C LYS A 54 -6.09 -5.74 6.20
N TYR A 55 -5.02 -5.30 5.55
CA TYR A 55 -4.38 -4.03 5.89
C TYR A 55 -5.25 -2.84 5.47
N ILE A 56 -5.77 -2.86 4.24
CA ILE A 56 -6.66 -1.82 3.70
C ILE A 56 -7.94 -1.73 4.53
N ALA A 57 -8.53 -2.86 4.93
CA ALA A 57 -9.71 -2.89 5.80
C ALA A 57 -9.47 -2.25 7.18
N ASN A 58 -8.22 -2.22 7.65
CA ASN A 58 -7.83 -1.60 8.93
C ASN A 58 -7.17 -0.22 8.76
N CYS A 59 -7.10 0.32 7.54
CA CYS A 59 -6.58 1.66 7.29
C CYS A 59 -7.62 2.74 7.62
N ASN A 60 -7.15 3.88 8.10
CA ASN A 60 -7.96 5.09 8.23
C ASN A 60 -8.20 5.77 6.87
N GLY A 61 -7.35 5.50 5.87
CA GLY A 61 -7.53 6.01 4.52
C GLY A 61 -6.59 5.37 3.49
N VAL A 62 -6.98 5.50 2.23
CA VAL A 62 -6.18 5.10 1.06
C VAL A 62 -5.91 6.33 0.21
N VAL A 63 -4.65 6.56 -0.13
CA VAL A 63 -4.24 7.61 -1.08
C VAL A 63 -3.80 6.91 -2.36
N HIS A 64 -4.52 7.19 -3.45
CA HIS A 64 -4.18 6.66 -4.76
C HIS A 64 -3.56 7.75 -5.63
N LEU A 65 -2.32 7.54 -6.07
CA LEU A 65 -1.63 8.43 -6.99
C LEU A 65 -2.02 7.98 -8.42
N LEU A 66 -2.63 8.90 -9.16
CA LEU A 66 -3.09 8.68 -10.53
C LEU A 66 -2.05 9.21 -11.51
N GLY A 67 -1.61 8.34 -12.43
CA GLY A 67 -0.76 8.68 -13.58
C GLY A 67 -1.44 8.26 -14.88
N ASP A 68 -0.69 8.33 -15.98
CA ASP A 68 -1.18 7.92 -17.31
C ASP A 68 -1.13 6.40 -17.51
N ALA A 69 -0.34 5.67 -16.71
CA ALA A 69 -0.29 4.21 -16.77
C ALA A 69 -1.40 3.57 -15.92
N THR A 70 -1.96 2.46 -16.44
CA THR A 70 -2.79 1.55 -15.64
C THR A 70 -1.88 0.52 -14.98
N GLY A 71 -2.08 0.26 -13.68
CA GLY A 71 -1.29 -0.74 -12.94
C GLY A 71 -1.33 -2.14 -13.58
N SER A 72 -0.37 -2.99 -13.19
CA SER A 72 -0.27 -4.37 -13.67
C SER A 72 -1.41 -5.24 -13.12
N TYR A 73 -1.97 -6.11 -13.98
CA TYR A 73 -2.85 -7.19 -13.50
C TYR A 73 -2.07 -8.12 -12.57
N PRO A 74 -2.61 -8.50 -11.39
CA PRO A 74 -1.95 -9.47 -10.53
C PRO A 74 -1.84 -10.82 -11.25
N ASP A 75 -0.71 -11.49 -11.06
CA ASP A 75 -0.48 -12.83 -11.60
C ASP A 75 -1.51 -13.80 -11.00
N PRO A 76 -2.19 -14.65 -11.79
CA PRO A 76 -3.29 -15.50 -11.29
C PRO A 76 -2.88 -16.42 -10.14
N VAL A 77 -1.61 -16.82 -10.07
CA VAL A 77 -1.04 -17.64 -8.99
C VAL A 77 -1.04 -16.96 -7.61
N ASN A 78 -1.19 -15.63 -7.56
CA ASN A 78 -1.32 -14.88 -6.31
C ASN A 78 -2.78 -14.55 -5.96
N VAL A 79 -3.73 -14.98 -6.80
CA VAL A 79 -5.17 -14.87 -6.56
C VAL A 79 -5.65 -16.23 -6.07
N SER A 80 -5.92 -16.36 -4.77
CA SER A 80 -6.59 -17.55 -4.24
C SER A 80 -8.01 -17.60 -4.83
N ASP A 81 -8.24 -18.54 -5.75
CA ASP A 81 -9.58 -18.93 -6.17
C ASP A 81 -10.31 -19.52 -4.97
N GLY A 82 -11.17 -18.72 -4.33
CA GLY A 82 -12.30 -19.09 -3.45
C GLY A 82 -12.20 -20.35 -2.60
#